data_AF-Q74NK2-F1
#
_entry.id   AF-Q74NK2-F1
#
_cell.length_a   1.000
_cell.length_b   1.000
_cell.length_c   1.000
_cell.angle_alpha   90.00
_cell.angle_beta   90.00
_cell.angle_gamma   90.00
#
_symmetry.space_group_name_H-M   'P 1'
#
loop_
_entity.id
_entity.type
_entity.pdbx_description
1 polymer ?
#
loop_
_entity_poly.entity_id
_entity_poly.type
_entity_poly.pdbx_seq_one_letter_code
_entity_poly.pdbx_strand_id
1 'polypeptide(L)'
;MLSSKLLDINYWNKFGKRLINELINLIEQIPKGYVTTFKELAKALGDPIATKFVAMYYKKAPHWYRVVSSNLIVSPMQKALLEKEVKIIGNKVYAPIFKDFKSSKPLLELQKIQEYLVNKIKFDYPEYDYVIGIDIGYKNNIIALAIFDKNKKLIETKTCKHNIEFPYIPTYLSFREGIPIVNILKDLDYTALYIINGHGLSHPRKMGLATFVGTVLDLPTIGDAKKLLYGKIKNNIIYAHNMPVGYFVGHYVTIGNRTNLEFLKEFIKEWNSKKYLLPIEVADKITKCGRGDSNPGRD
;
A
#
# COMPACT_ATOMS: atom_id res chain seq x y z
N MET A 1 -6.93 4.43 22.01
CA MET A 1 -6.34 3.11 21.69
C MET A 1 -5.93 2.95 20.22
N LEU A 2 -6.78 3.27 19.24
CA LEU A 2 -6.38 3.10 17.83
C LEU A 2 -5.25 4.06 17.41
N SER A 3 -5.25 5.30 17.90
CA SER A 3 -4.18 6.28 17.65
C SER A 3 -2.79 5.75 18.04
N SER A 4 -2.64 5.22 19.25
CA SER A 4 -1.36 4.66 19.70
C SER A 4 -0.92 3.46 18.87
N LYS A 5 -1.86 2.59 18.46
CA LYS A 5 -1.55 1.46 17.56
C LYS A 5 -1.07 1.92 16.18
N LEU A 6 -1.64 2.99 15.61
CA LEU A 6 -1.25 3.52 14.31
C LEU A 6 0.13 4.19 14.32
N LEU A 7 0.67 4.48 15.51
CA LEU A 7 2.04 4.96 15.68
C LEU A 7 3.03 3.82 15.98
N ASP A 8 2.57 2.59 16.26
CA ASP A 8 3.46 1.49 16.67
C ASP A 8 3.84 0.58 15.49
N ILE A 9 5.02 0.80 14.92
CA ILE A 9 5.56 -0.05 13.83
C ILE A 9 5.73 -1.52 14.24
N ASN A 10 6.07 -1.80 15.51
CA ASN A 10 6.28 -3.16 15.99
C ASN A 10 4.96 -3.94 16.05
N TYR A 11 3.87 -3.26 16.43
CA TYR A 11 2.53 -3.84 16.38
C TYR A 11 2.17 -4.27 14.95
N TRP A 12 2.42 -3.43 13.94
CA TRP A 12 2.08 -3.74 12.56
C TRP A 12 2.98 -4.80 11.91
N ASN A 13 4.26 -4.85 12.28
CA ASN A 13 5.15 -5.94 11.90
C ASN A 13 4.68 -7.29 12.48
N LYS A 14 4.27 -7.31 13.75
CA LYS A 14 3.62 -8.49 14.37
C LYS A 14 2.30 -8.85 13.69
N PHE A 15 1.49 -7.87 13.30
CA PHE A 15 0.27 -8.09 12.52
C PHE A 15 0.58 -8.77 11.18
N GLY A 16 1.62 -8.32 10.48
CA GLY A 16 2.09 -8.92 9.23
C GLY A 16 2.45 -10.40 9.38
N LYS A 17 3.19 -10.75 10.44
CA LYS A 17 3.49 -12.15 10.80
C LYS A 17 2.22 -12.95 11.11
N ARG A 18 1.28 -12.35 11.85
CA ARG A 18 -0.03 -12.97 12.16
C ARG A 18 -0.84 -13.27 10.89
N LEU A 19 -0.82 -12.41 9.87
CA LEU A 19 -1.48 -12.66 8.59
C LEU A 19 -0.91 -13.91 7.88
N ILE A 20 0.40 -14.07 7.91
CA ILE A 20 1.07 -15.24 7.31
C ILE A 20 0.69 -16.51 8.09
N ASN A 21 0.70 -16.46 9.41
CA ASN A 21 0.30 -17.59 10.24
C ASN A 21 -1.18 -17.95 10.07
N GLU A 22 -2.08 -16.96 9.94
CA GLU A 22 -3.49 -17.20 9.62
C GLU A 22 -3.63 -17.93 8.29
N LEU A 23 -2.89 -17.51 7.25
CA LEU A 23 -2.90 -18.22 5.97
C LEU A 23 -2.43 -19.67 6.10
N ILE A 24 -1.37 -19.93 6.87
CA ILE A 24 -0.89 -21.29 7.13
C ILE A 24 -1.98 -22.12 7.82
N ASN A 25 -2.61 -21.58 8.87
CA ASN A 25 -3.70 -22.23 9.57
C ASN A 25 -4.90 -22.52 8.67
N LEU A 26 -5.23 -21.63 7.74
CA LEU A 26 -6.30 -21.86 6.76
C LEU A 26 -5.96 -23.03 5.83
N ILE A 27 -4.71 -23.11 5.36
CA ILE A 27 -4.28 -24.21 4.47
C ILE A 27 -4.32 -25.56 5.20
N GLU A 28 -3.93 -25.59 6.48
CA GLU A 28 -3.97 -26.81 7.28
C GLU A 28 -5.40 -27.30 7.61
N GLN A 29 -6.42 -26.45 7.43
CA GLN A 29 -7.82 -26.87 7.54
C GLN A 29 -8.31 -27.66 6.32
N ILE A 30 -7.58 -27.64 5.19
CA ILE A 30 -8.02 -28.32 3.97
C ILE A 30 -7.88 -29.84 4.18
N PRO A 31 -8.98 -30.60 4.23
CA PRO A 31 -8.91 -32.03 4.48
C PRO A 31 -8.30 -32.78 3.29
N LYS A 32 -7.76 -33.98 3.56
CA LYS A 32 -7.33 -34.91 2.51
C LYS A 32 -8.49 -35.18 1.54
N GLY A 33 -8.19 -35.20 0.24
CA GLY A 33 -9.20 -35.40 -0.80
C GLY A 33 -9.88 -34.12 -1.29
N TYR A 34 -9.61 -32.98 -0.65
CA TYR A 34 -10.10 -31.67 -1.07
C TYR A 34 -8.95 -30.81 -1.58
N VAL A 35 -9.31 -29.83 -2.41
CA VAL A 35 -8.41 -28.74 -2.81
C VAL A 35 -9.03 -27.39 -2.49
N THR A 36 -8.26 -26.32 -2.51
CA THR A 36 -8.80 -24.96 -2.50
C THR A 36 -8.12 -24.09 -3.54
N THR A 37 -8.58 -22.85 -3.70
CA THR A 37 -7.95 -21.90 -4.62
C THR A 37 -7.42 -20.68 -3.86
N PHE A 38 -6.49 -19.96 -4.48
CA PHE A 38 -6.00 -18.68 -3.96
C PHE A 38 -7.13 -17.69 -3.62
N LYS A 39 -8.20 -17.68 -4.43
CA LYS A 39 -9.36 -16.80 -4.24
C LYS A 39 -10.17 -17.18 -3.00
N GLU A 40 -10.37 -18.47 -2.73
CA GLU A 40 -11.12 -18.92 -1.55
C GLU A 40 -10.33 -18.66 -0.25
N LEU A 41 -9.00 -18.87 -0.27
CA LEU A 41 -8.14 -18.47 0.85
C LEU A 41 -8.13 -16.95 1.08
N ALA A 42 -8.11 -16.15 0.01
CA ALA A 42 -8.19 -14.69 0.12
C ALA A 42 -9.53 -14.23 0.72
N LYS A 43 -10.66 -14.82 0.29
CA LYS A 43 -11.96 -14.59 0.92
C LYS A 43 -11.96 -15.00 2.39
N ALA A 44 -11.35 -16.14 2.73
CA ALA A 44 -11.23 -16.61 4.11
C ALA A 44 -10.42 -15.64 4.98
N LEU A 45 -9.37 -15.01 4.44
CA LEU A 45 -8.63 -13.93 5.12
C LEU A 45 -9.47 -12.64 5.31
N GLY A 46 -10.61 -12.51 4.63
CA GLY A 46 -11.54 -11.39 4.74
C GLY A 46 -11.58 -10.47 3.52
N ASP A 47 -10.79 -10.73 2.47
CA ASP A 47 -10.80 -9.90 1.26
C ASP A 47 -10.24 -10.65 0.03
N PRO A 48 -11.01 -10.85 -1.05
CA PRO A 48 -10.54 -11.51 -2.27
C PRO A 48 -9.33 -10.81 -2.94
N ILE A 49 -9.09 -9.52 -2.68
CA ILE A 49 -7.93 -8.78 -3.22
C ILE A 49 -6.59 -9.37 -2.73
N ALA A 50 -6.61 -10.13 -1.63
CA ALA A 50 -5.42 -10.76 -1.05
C ALA A 50 -4.90 -11.98 -1.84
N THR A 51 -5.46 -12.30 -3.00
CA THR A 51 -5.03 -13.43 -3.84
C THR A 51 -3.51 -13.40 -4.12
N LYS A 52 -2.92 -12.22 -4.38
CA LYS A 52 -1.47 -12.09 -4.60
C LYS A 52 -0.66 -12.37 -3.33
N PHE A 53 -1.16 -11.96 -2.16
CA PHE A 53 -0.57 -12.32 -0.87
C PHE A 53 -0.59 -13.83 -0.67
N VAL A 54 -1.73 -14.48 -0.90
CA VAL A 54 -1.82 -15.95 -0.82
C VAL A 54 -0.78 -16.60 -1.74
N ALA A 55 -0.70 -16.18 -3.00
CA ALA A 55 0.25 -16.72 -3.97
C ALA A 55 1.73 -16.57 -3.54
N MET A 56 2.07 -15.52 -2.79
CA MET A 56 3.43 -15.30 -2.29
C MET A 56 3.79 -16.18 -1.09
N TYR A 57 2.82 -16.57 -0.26
CA TYR A 57 3.09 -17.18 1.04
C TYR A 57 2.53 -18.61 1.23
N TYR A 58 1.65 -19.10 0.35
CA TYR A 58 0.99 -20.40 0.55
C TYR A 58 1.95 -21.58 0.67
N LYS A 59 3.09 -21.56 -0.03
CA LYS A 59 4.13 -22.61 0.04
C LYS A 59 4.82 -22.73 1.40
N LYS A 60 4.58 -21.80 2.33
CA LYS A 60 5.07 -21.91 3.71
C LYS A 60 4.26 -22.92 4.54
N ALA A 61 3.06 -23.29 4.10
CA ALA A 61 2.23 -24.27 4.78
C ALA A 61 2.66 -25.71 4.40
N PRO A 62 2.61 -26.68 5.33
CA PRO A 62 2.92 -28.08 5.05
C PRO A 62 2.10 -28.66 3.88
N HIS A 63 0.78 -28.48 3.88
CA HIS A 63 -0.13 -29.02 2.85
C HIS A 63 -0.39 -28.04 1.69
N TRP A 64 0.58 -27.18 1.36
CA TRP A 64 0.46 -26.17 0.30
C TRP A 64 0.01 -26.74 -1.05
N TYR A 65 0.32 -28.01 -1.33
CA TYR A 65 0.00 -28.67 -2.59
C TYR A 65 -1.51 -28.89 -2.78
N ARG A 66 -2.34 -28.73 -1.75
CA ARG A 66 -3.81 -28.69 -1.86
C ARG A 66 -4.35 -27.34 -2.37
N VAL A 67 -3.51 -26.31 -2.48
CA VAL A 67 -3.88 -24.99 -3.02
C VAL A 67 -3.60 -24.92 -4.52
N VAL A 68 -4.65 -24.96 -5.34
CA VAL A 68 -4.55 -25.03 -6.80
C VAL A 68 -4.95 -23.72 -7.47
N SER A 69 -4.63 -23.59 -8.76
CA SER A 69 -5.12 -22.46 -9.58
C SER A 69 -6.65 -22.48 -9.70
N SER A 70 -7.25 -21.34 -10.07
CA SER A 70 -8.70 -21.24 -10.32
C SER A 70 -9.18 -22.20 -11.41
N ASN A 71 -8.30 -22.54 -12.36
CA ASN A 71 -8.60 -23.47 -13.45
C ASN A 71 -8.38 -24.94 -13.03
N LEU A 72 -8.08 -25.22 -11.75
CA LEU A 72 -7.77 -26.55 -11.22
C LEU A 72 -6.62 -27.24 -11.96
N ILE A 73 -5.64 -26.45 -12.40
CA ILE A 73 -4.40 -26.93 -13.03
C ILE A 73 -3.27 -26.86 -12.00
N VAL A 74 -2.44 -27.90 -11.96
CA VAL A 74 -1.29 -28.02 -11.06
C VAL A 74 0.02 -28.19 -11.82
N SER A 75 1.13 -27.78 -11.20
CA SER A 75 2.47 -28.05 -11.72
C SER A 75 2.88 -29.51 -11.51
N PRO A 76 3.91 -30.03 -12.21
CA PRO A 76 4.39 -31.40 -12.03
C PRO A 76 4.75 -31.74 -10.57
N MET A 77 5.44 -30.82 -9.88
CA MET A 77 5.80 -30.99 -8.46
C MET A 77 4.56 -31.08 -7.56
N GLN A 78 3.56 -30.24 -7.81
CA GLN A 78 2.33 -30.25 -7.04
C GLN A 78 1.50 -31.51 -7.33
N LYS A 79 1.46 -31.95 -8.59
CA LYS A 79 0.81 -33.19 -9.02
C LYS A 79 1.36 -34.41 -8.26
N ALA A 80 2.67 -34.57 -8.19
CA ALA A 80 3.33 -35.72 -7.53
C ALA A 80 2.96 -35.87 -6.04
N LEU A 81 2.61 -34.77 -5.37
CA LEU A 81 2.14 -34.79 -3.99
C LEU A 81 0.62 -34.99 -3.91
N LEU A 82 -0.13 -34.29 -4.75
CA LEU A 82 -1.58 -34.22 -4.70
C LEU A 82 -2.28 -35.46 -5.27
N GLU A 83 -1.68 -36.17 -6.24
CA GLU A 83 -2.27 -37.38 -6.85
C GLU A 83 -2.42 -38.56 -5.87
N LYS A 84 -1.72 -38.49 -4.73
CA LYS A 84 -1.88 -39.45 -3.60
C LYS A 84 -3.20 -39.26 -2.85
N GLU A 85 -3.91 -38.17 -3.11
CA GLU A 85 -5.12 -37.78 -2.37
C GLU A 85 -6.33 -37.58 -3.29
N VAL A 86 -6.14 -37.22 -4.55
CA VAL A 86 -7.22 -36.87 -5.48
C VAL A 86 -6.93 -37.34 -6.92
N LYS A 87 -7.98 -37.46 -7.72
CA LYS A 87 -7.87 -37.80 -9.15
C LYS A 87 -7.31 -36.63 -9.95
N ILE A 88 -6.31 -36.90 -10.79
CA ILE A 88 -5.71 -35.94 -11.72
C ILE A 88 -5.62 -36.56 -13.12
N ILE A 89 -6.16 -35.90 -14.15
CA ILE A 89 -6.01 -36.30 -15.57
C ILE A 89 -5.17 -35.23 -16.27
N GLY A 90 -4.04 -35.64 -16.86
CA GLY A 90 -3.04 -34.69 -17.35
C GLY A 90 -2.52 -33.83 -16.18
N ASN A 91 -2.85 -32.54 -16.19
CA ASN A 91 -2.57 -31.58 -15.12
C ASN A 91 -3.85 -31.05 -14.44
N LYS A 92 -5.03 -31.54 -14.84
CA LYS A 92 -6.32 -31.09 -14.33
C LYS A 92 -6.70 -31.91 -13.10
N VAL A 93 -7.02 -31.23 -12.01
CA VAL A 93 -7.46 -31.83 -10.75
C VAL A 93 -8.98 -32.00 -10.73
N TYR A 94 -9.42 -33.16 -10.25
CA TYR A 94 -10.82 -33.52 -10.05
C TYR A 94 -11.03 -33.81 -8.56
N ALA A 95 -11.39 -32.76 -7.82
CA ALA A 95 -11.60 -32.81 -6.38
C ALA A 95 -12.61 -31.72 -5.96
N PRO A 96 -13.35 -31.92 -4.86
CA PRO A 96 -14.18 -30.87 -4.28
C PRO A 96 -13.32 -29.68 -3.80
N ILE A 97 -13.85 -28.47 -3.98
CA ILE A 97 -13.19 -27.23 -3.50
C ILE A 97 -13.64 -26.94 -2.07
N PHE A 98 -12.71 -27.01 -1.12
CA PHE A 98 -12.90 -26.62 0.27
C PHE A 98 -13.03 -25.09 0.40
N LYS A 99 -14.10 -24.65 1.07
CA LYS A 99 -14.46 -23.23 1.28
C LYS A 99 -14.84 -22.92 2.73
N ASP A 100 -15.15 -23.93 3.54
CA ASP A 100 -15.71 -23.80 4.89
C ASP A 100 -14.60 -23.56 5.93
N PHE A 101 -13.82 -22.51 5.71
CA PHE A 101 -12.72 -22.13 6.59
C PHE A 101 -13.22 -21.47 7.89
N LYS A 102 -12.64 -21.89 9.01
CA LYS A 102 -12.69 -21.17 10.28
C LYS A 102 -11.60 -20.11 10.27
N SER A 103 -11.99 -18.84 10.28
CA SER A 103 -11.08 -17.70 10.12
C SER A 103 -11.46 -16.56 11.04
N SER A 104 -10.45 -15.89 11.59
CA SER A 104 -10.61 -14.60 12.26
C SER A 104 -10.92 -13.46 11.28
N LYS A 105 -10.75 -13.69 9.97
CA LYS A 105 -10.89 -12.72 8.87
C LYS A 105 -10.09 -11.44 9.16
N PRO A 106 -8.76 -11.55 9.37
CA PRO A 106 -7.94 -10.44 9.86
C PRO A 106 -7.95 -9.20 8.95
N LEU A 107 -8.22 -9.34 7.65
CA LEU A 107 -8.31 -8.20 6.75
C LEU A 107 -9.55 -7.33 6.99
N LEU A 108 -10.61 -7.87 7.60
CA LEU A 108 -11.76 -7.07 8.03
C LEU A 108 -11.38 -6.10 9.14
N GLU A 109 -10.41 -6.44 10.00
CA GLU A 109 -9.88 -5.52 11.01
C GLU A 109 -9.24 -4.29 10.35
N LEU A 110 -8.45 -4.51 9.28
CA LEU A 110 -7.83 -3.44 8.52
C LEU A 110 -8.86 -2.57 7.78
N GLN A 111 -9.88 -3.18 7.19
CA GLN A 111 -10.96 -2.47 6.50
C GLN A 111 -11.71 -1.53 7.45
N LYS A 112 -12.06 -2.02 8.66
CA LYS A 112 -12.69 -1.19 9.70
C LYS A 112 -11.84 0.01 10.10
N ILE A 113 -10.52 -0.15 10.16
CA ILE A 113 -9.60 0.96 10.43
C ILE A 113 -9.60 1.95 9.27
N GLN A 114 -9.57 1.48 8.02
CA GLN A 114 -9.67 2.35 6.84
C GLN A 114 -10.99 3.11 6.84
N GLU A 115 -12.12 2.45 7.09
CA GLU A 115 -13.45 3.07 7.19
C GLU A 115 -13.52 4.13 8.30
N TYR A 116 -12.96 3.83 9.48
CA TYR A 116 -12.86 4.80 10.57
C TYR A 116 -12.07 6.06 10.15
N LEU A 117 -10.94 5.88 9.45
CA LEU A 117 -10.11 6.98 8.99
C LEU A 117 -10.75 7.78 7.84
N VAL A 118 -11.61 7.15 7.01
CA VAL A 118 -12.34 7.86 5.96
C VAL A 118 -13.18 9.00 6.53
N ASN A 119 -13.75 8.81 7.72
CA ASN A 119 -14.52 9.84 8.41
C ASN A 119 -13.67 11.00 8.96
N LYS A 120 -12.34 10.90 8.89
CA LYS A 120 -11.40 11.96 9.30
C LYS A 120 -10.84 12.76 8.14
N ILE A 121 -11.17 12.41 6.91
CA ILE A 121 -10.71 13.14 5.72
C ILE A 121 -11.30 14.55 5.76
N LYS A 122 -10.43 15.55 5.63
CA LYS A 122 -10.79 16.96 5.53
C LYS A 122 -10.42 17.50 4.15
N PHE A 123 -11.17 18.48 3.67
CA PHE A 123 -10.93 19.18 2.41
C PHE A 123 -10.73 20.66 2.72
N ASP A 124 -9.49 21.13 2.58
CA ASP A 124 -9.10 22.49 2.93
C ASP A 124 -8.25 23.10 1.81
N TYR A 125 -7.92 24.38 1.94
CA TYR A 125 -6.81 25.01 1.23
C TYR A 125 -5.65 25.14 2.22
N PRO A 126 -4.59 24.34 2.11
CA PRO A 126 -3.56 24.31 3.15
C PRO A 126 -2.68 25.55 3.11
N GLU A 127 -2.34 26.06 4.29
CA GLU A 127 -1.20 26.94 4.49
C GLU A 127 0.02 26.09 4.82
N TYR A 128 1.13 26.36 4.14
CA TYR A 128 2.39 25.65 4.29
C TYR A 128 3.54 26.61 3.99
N ASP A 129 4.71 26.42 4.58
CA ASP A 129 5.95 27.13 4.24
C ASP A 129 6.92 26.24 3.46
N TYR A 130 6.76 24.93 3.62
CA TYR A 130 7.60 23.92 3.00
C TYR A 130 6.76 22.92 2.20
N VAL A 131 7.39 22.30 1.20
CA VAL A 131 6.83 21.17 0.47
C VAL A 131 7.77 19.98 0.65
N ILE A 132 7.23 18.88 1.17
CA ILE A 132 8.03 17.70 1.52
C ILE A 132 7.58 16.52 0.67
N GLY A 133 8.46 16.06 -0.22
CA GLY A 133 8.26 14.85 -1.01
C GLY A 133 8.75 13.61 -0.26
N ILE A 134 7.94 12.56 -0.21
CA ILE A 134 8.23 11.32 0.53
C ILE A 134 8.14 10.13 -0.41
N ASP A 135 9.21 9.36 -0.48
CA ASP A 135 9.26 8.09 -1.22
C ASP A 135 9.84 6.97 -0.37
N ILE A 136 9.41 5.74 -0.64
CA ILE A 136 9.91 4.53 0.02
C ILE A 136 10.58 3.57 -0.97
N GLY A 137 11.86 3.30 -0.71
CA GLY A 137 12.69 2.37 -1.45
C GLY A 137 12.77 1.00 -0.78
N TYR A 138 12.38 -0.05 -1.50
CA TYR A 138 12.53 -1.44 -1.05
C TYR A 138 13.88 -2.06 -1.35
N LYS A 139 14.61 -1.57 -2.37
CA LYS A 139 15.94 -2.12 -2.73
C LYS A 139 16.96 -1.86 -1.63
N ASN A 140 16.92 -0.65 -1.06
CA ASN A 140 17.87 -0.18 -0.04
C ASN A 140 17.22 -0.09 1.35
N ASN A 141 15.94 -0.47 1.49
CA ASN A 141 15.16 -0.34 2.72
C ASN A 141 15.23 1.06 3.36
N ILE A 142 15.07 2.10 2.54
CA ILE A 142 15.09 3.49 2.98
C ILE A 142 13.79 4.22 2.64
N ILE A 143 13.40 5.15 3.50
CA ILE A 143 12.44 6.20 3.22
C ILE A 143 13.24 7.49 3.01
N ALA A 144 12.95 8.23 1.94
CA ALA A 144 13.61 9.50 1.64
C ALA A 144 12.59 10.64 1.71
N LEU A 145 13.01 11.74 2.32
CA LEU A 145 12.31 13.02 2.39
C LEU A 145 13.13 14.05 1.62
N ALA A 146 12.50 14.77 0.68
CA ALA A 146 13.08 15.92 0.02
C ALA A 146 12.30 17.17 0.41
N ILE A 147 12.96 18.11 1.09
CA ILE A 147 12.33 19.27 1.73
C ILE A 147 12.63 20.52 0.90
N PHE A 148 11.59 21.17 0.40
CA PHE A 148 11.68 22.39 -0.41
C PHE A 148 11.02 23.56 0.29
N ASP A 149 11.50 24.77 0.03
CA ASP A 149 10.74 26.00 0.31
C ASP A 149 9.73 26.32 -0.80
N LYS A 150 8.90 27.34 -0.60
CA LYS A 150 7.92 27.84 -1.58
C LYS A 150 8.52 28.24 -2.95
N ASN A 151 9.80 28.62 -2.98
CA ASN A 151 10.51 29.01 -4.20
C ASN A 151 11.10 27.80 -4.96
N LYS A 152 10.74 26.57 -4.55
CA LYS A 152 11.24 25.31 -5.14
C LYS A 152 12.75 25.15 -4.95
N LYS A 153 13.35 25.80 -3.95
CA LYS A 153 14.72 25.55 -3.53
C LYS A 153 14.75 24.33 -2.61
N LEU A 154 15.57 23.34 -2.93
CA LEU A 154 15.83 22.21 -2.05
C LEU A 154 16.60 22.71 -0.82
N ILE A 155 15.98 22.59 0.35
CA ILE A 155 16.55 23.03 1.63
C ILE A 155 17.43 21.93 2.23
N GLU A 156 16.89 20.71 2.28
CA GLU A 156 17.64 19.53 2.73
C GLU A 156 16.96 18.23 2.26
N THR A 157 17.67 17.11 2.47
CA THR A 157 17.10 15.77 2.32
C THR A 157 17.33 14.98 3.60
N LYS A 158 16.36 14.11 3.95
CA LYS A 158 16.48 13.19 5.08
C LYS A 158 16.26 11.76 4.59
N THR A 159 16.96 10.80 5.18
CA THR A 159 16.73 9.38 4.92
C THR A 159 16.62 8.59 6.21
N CYS A 160 15.73 7.61 6.23
CA CYS A 160 15.55 6.71 7.37
C CYS A 160 15.51 5.27 6.88
N LYS A 161 16.24 4.37 7.53
CA LYS A 161 16.11 2.93 7.25
C LYS A 161 14.78 2.42 7.81
N HIS A 162 14.18 1.46 7.14
CA HIS A 162 12.97 0.77 7.61
C HIS A 162 13.16 -0.75 7.60
N ASN A 163 12.39 -1.44 8.44
CA ASN A 163 12.27 -2.90 8.42
C ASN A 163 10.79 -3.27 8.32
N ILE A 164 10.24 -3.21 7.12
CA ILE A 164 8.84 -3.55 6.85
C ILE A 164 8.68 -5.07 6.78
N GLU A 165 7.98 -5.64 7.76
CA GLU A 165 7.59 -7.05 7.76
C GLU A 165 6.13 -7.27 7.30
N PHE A 166 5.33 -6.19 7.26
CA PHE A 166 3.96 -6.28 6.78
C PHE A 166 3.92 -6.71 5.30
N PRO A 167 3.21 -7.78 4.94
CA PRO A 167 3.26 -8.34 3.59
C PRO A 167 2.61 -7.44 2.54
N TYR A 168 2.96 -7.63 1.27
CA TYR A 168 2.35 -6.86 0.18
C TYR A 168 0.94 -7.39 -0.09
N ILE A 169 -0.06 -6.57 0.22
CA ILE A 169 -1.47 -6.83 -0.12
C ILE A 169 -2.00 -5.58 -0.84
N PRO A 170 -2.47 -5.68 -2.10
CA PRO A 170 -3.05 -4.55 -2.79
C PRO A 170 -4.17 -3.91 -1.95
N THR A 171 -4.27 -2.58 -1.97
CA THR A 171 -5.21 -1.77 -1.15
C THR A 171 -4.92 -1.68 0.36
N TYR A 172 -3.81 -2.26 0.82
CA TYR A 172 -3.35 -2.19 2.22
C TYR A 172 -1.93 -1.62 2.36
N LEU A 173 -1.40 -0.95 1.32
CA LEU A 173 -0.10 -0.27 1.39
C LEU A 173 -0.05 0.78 2.51
N SER A 174 -1.20 1.36 2.85
CA SER A 174 -1.36 2.28 3.97
C SER A 174 -0.83 1.72 5.30
N PHE A 175 -0.98 0.41 5.55
CA PHE A 175 -0.41 -0.23 6.74
C PHE A 175 1.06 -0.61 6.56
N ARG A 176 1.43 -1.01 5.35
CA ARG A 176 2.80 -1.47 5.03
C ARG A 176 3.82 -0.33 4.99
N GLU A 177 3.48 0.75 4.31
CA GLU A 177 4.36 1.89 4.04
C GLU A 177 3.94 3.12 4.86
N GLY A 178 2.64 3.28 5.09
CA GLY A 178 2.12 4.45 5.81
C GLY A 178 2.52 4.47 7.28
N ILE A 179 2.58 3.31 7.96
CA ILE A 179 3.01 3.23 9.37
C ILE A 179 4.47 3.67 9.56
N PRO A 180 5.45 3.19 8.76
CA PRO A 180 6.80 3.73 8.77
C PRO A 180 6.87 5.24 8.48
N ILE A 181 6.11 5.72 7.49
CA ILE A 181 6.07 7.16 7.15
C ILE A 181 5.53 7.98 8.32
N VAL A 182 4.39 7.57 8.89
CA VAL A 182 3.78 8.20 10.06
C VAL A 182 4.77 8.27 11.23
N ASN A 183 5.56 7.24 11.44
CA ASN A 183 6.58 7.22 12.49
C ASN A 183 7.72 8.21 12.30
N ILE A 184 8.07 8.53 11.06
CA ILE A 184 9.09 9.55 10.75
C ILE A 184 8.48 10.95 10.88
N LEU A 185 7.26 11.14 10.37
CA LEU A 185 6.64 12.45 10.31
C LEU A 185 6.10 12.96 11.64
N LYS A 186 5.76 12.07 12.59
CA LYS A 186 5.22 12.49 13.90
C LYS A 186 6.17 13.38 14.70
N ASP A 187 7.48 13.24 14.47
CA ASP A 187 8.55 13.97 15.16
C ASP A 187 9.15 15.07 14.26
N LEU A 188 8.57 15.30 13.08
CA LEU A 188 9.06 16.26 12.09
C LEU A 188 8.35 17.61 12.25
N ASP A 189 9.09 18.61 12.70
CA ASP A 189 8.55 19.94 13.04
C ASP A 189 8.59 20.91 11.84
N TYR A 190 7.63 20.77 10.93
CA TYR A 190 7.45 21.66 9.77
C TYR A 190 5.98 21.98 9.50
N THR A 191 5.68 23.26 9.30
CA THR A 191 4.44 23.70 8.63
C THR A 191 4.57 23.42 7.14
N ALA A 192 4.19 22.23 6.70
CA ALA A 192 4.47 21.74 5.36
C ALA A 192 3.26 21.10 4.67
N LEU A 193 3.27 21.16 3.34
CA LEU A 193 2.49 20.30 2.47
C LEU A 193 3.28 19.03 2.17
N TYR A 194 2.68 17.86 2.41
CA TYR A 194 3.35 16.58 2.23
C TYR A 194 2.89 15.88 0.95
N ILE A 195 3.80 15.65 0.01
CA ILE A 195 3.54 14.86 -1.18
C ILE A 195 4.08 13.46 -0.92
N ILE A 196 3.25 12.44 -1.09
CA ILE A 196 3.61 11.05 -0.82
C ILE A 196 3.54 10.25 -2.12
N ASN A 197 4.61 9.52 -2.46
CA ASN A 197 4.62 8.63 -3.62
C ASN A 197 3.64 7.46 -3.39
N GLY A 198 2.43 7.61 -3.89
CA GLY A 198 1.30 6.75 -3.59
C GLY A 198 -0.01 7.46 -3.87
N HIS A 199 -1.13 6.76 -3.67
CA HIS A 199 -2.45 7.34 -3.94
C HIS A 199 -3.02 8.08 -2.74
N GLY A 200 -3.82 9.11 -3.00
CA GLY A 200 -4.76 9.66 -2.05
C GLY A 200 -6.15 9.02 -2.19
N LEU A 201 -7.17 9.83 -2.47
CA LEU A 201 -8.57 9.40 -2.60
C LEU A 201 -8.84 8.44 -3.78
N SER A 202 -7.93 8.32 -4.75
CA SER A 202 -7.96 7.31 -5.82
C SER A 202 -7.60 5.91 -5.27
N HIS A 203 -8.47 5.42 -4.40
CA HIS A 203 -8.33 4.15 -3.70
C HIS A 203 -9.73 3.54 -3.50
N PRO A 204 -9.91 2.20 -3.57
CA PRO A 204 -11.23 1.57 -3.46
C PRO A 204 -11.99 1.88 -2.16
N ARG A 205 -11.29 2.27 -1.10
CA ARG A 205 -11.85 2.70 0.20
C ARG A 205 -11.55 4.15 0.56
N LYS A 206 -11.22 5.01 -0.43
CA LYS A 206 -10.75 6.40 -0.23
C LYS A 206 -9.50 6.54 0.67
N MET A 207 -8.85 5.44 1.00
CA MET A 207 -7.76 5.37 1.97
C MET A 207 -6.44 4.94 1.33
N GLY A 208 -6.03 5.67 0.28
CA GLY A 208 -4.70 5.50 -0.29
C GLY A 208 -3.61 5.92 0.72
N LEU A 209 -2.35 5.64 0.39
CA LEU A 209 -1.20 5.92 1.26
C LEU A 209 -1.17 7.39 1.74
N ALA A 210 -1.37 8.35 0.84
CA ALA A 210 -1.33 9.77 1.18
C ALA A 210 -2.50 10.19 2.09
N THR A 211 -3.71 9.70 1.81
CA THR A 211 -4.88 9.94 2.67
C THR A 211 -4.72 9.30 4.03
N PHE A 212 -4.13 8.10 4.10
CA PHE A 212 -3.87 7.42 5.37
C PHE A 212 -2.90 8.23 6.24
N VAL A 213 -1.72 8.56 5.72
CA VAL A 213 -0.73 9.35 6.48
C VAL A 213 -1.34 10.68 6.93
N GLY A 214 -2.02 11.37 6.01
CA GLY A 214 -2.64 12.66 6.29
C GLY A 214 -3.73 12.58 7.36
N THR A 215 -4.61 11.57 7.33
CA THR A 215 -5.69 11.42 8.33
C THR A 215 -5.21 10.91 9.69
N VAL A 216 -4.10 10.14 9.73
CA VAL A 216 -3.51 9.66 10.97
C VAL A 216 -2.83 10.79 11.74
N LEU A 217 -2.10 11.67 11.05
CA LEU A 217 -1.36 12.80 11.63
C LEU A 217 -2.09 14.14 11.53
N ASP A 218 -3.28 14.18 10.94
CA ASP A 218 -4.05 15.40 10.62
C ASP A 218 -3.27 16.44 9.77
N LEU A 219 -2.46 15.95 8.81
CA LEU A 219 -1.59 16.77 7.96
C LEU A 219 -2.19 17.00 6.55
N PRO A 220 -1.82 18.11 5.88
CA PRO A 220 -2.14 18.31 4.47
C PRO A 220 -1.27 17.43 3.58
N THR A 221 -1.92 16.54 2.83
CA THR A 221 -1.24 15.56 1.98
C THR A 221 -1.78 15.53 0.56
N ILE A 222 -0.89 15.23 -0.39
CA ILE A 222 -1.18 14.92 -1.79
C ILE A 222 -0.58 13.54 -2.09
N GLY A 223 -1.33 12.70 -2.80
CA GLY A 223 -0.80 11.47 -3.37
C GLY A 223 -0.34 11.68 -4.81
N ASP A 224 0.88 11.28 -5.13
CA ASP A 224 1.42 11.28 -6.49
C ASP A 224 1.91 9.87 -6.84
N ALA A 225 1.37 9.29 -7.91
CA ALA A 225 1.64 7.90 -8.27
C ALA A 225 1.82 7.70 -9.78
N LYS A 226 2.55 6.64 -10.16
CA LYS A 226 2.81 6.29 -11.57
C LYS A 226 1.70 5.56 -12.30
N LYS A 227 0.79 4.90 -11.59
CA LYS A 227 -0.25 4.04 -12.17
C LYS A 227 -1.58 4.30 -11.50
N LEU A 228 -2.68 4.21 -12.22
CA LEU A 228 -4.00 4.28 -11.60
C LEU A 228 -4.27 3.04 -10.75
N LEU A 229 -4.62 3.22 -9.48
CA LEU A 229 -5.12 2.13 -8.64
C LEU A 229 -6.63 1.95 -8.73
N TYR A 230 -7.39 3.06 -8.68
CA TYR A 230 -8.85 3.01 -8.66
C TYR A 230 -9.49 4.27 -9.25
N GLY A 231 -10.57 4.08 -10.00
CA GLY A 231 -11.29 5.15 -10.68
C GLY A 231 -11.09 5.13 -12.19
N LYS A 232 -11.38 6.24 -12.84
CA LYS A 232 -11.26 6.44 -14.30
C LYS A 232 -10.79 7.85 -14.62
N ILE A 233 -10.15 8.04 -15.76
CA ILE A 233 -9.74 9.35 -16.25
C ILE A 233 -10.72 9.84 -17.31
N LYS A 234 -11.14 11.11 -17.22
CA LYS A 234 -11.85 11.81 -18.29
C LYS A 234 -11.31 13.23 -18.38
N ASN A 235 -10.85 13.66 -19.56
CA ASN A 235 -10.29 15.00 -19.79
C ASN A 235 -9.21 15.38 -18.76
N ASN A 236 -8.26 14.48 -18.51
CA ASN A 236 -7.20 14.63 -17.49
C ASN A 236 -7.66 14.80 -16.04
N ILE A 237 -8.95 14.65 -15.74
CA ILE A 237 -9.48 14.60 -14.37
C ILE A 237 -9.65 13.15 -13.95
N ILE A 238 -9.18 12.81 -12.76
CA ILE A 238 -9.34 11.49 -12.15
C ILE A 238 -10.66 11.48 -11.37
N TYR A 239 -11.56 10.56 -11.73
CA TYR A 239 -12.82 10.33 -11.04
C TYR A 239 -12.78 9.01 -10.27
N ALA A 240 -13.06 9.07 -8.98
CA ALA A 240 -13.25 7.92 -8.11
C ALA A 240 -14.45 8.18 -7.19
N HIS A 241 -15.21 7.15 -6.85
CA HIS A 241 -16.39 7.30 -5.97
C HIS A 241 -17.39 8.35 -6.46
N ASN A 242 -17.61 8.41 -7.78
CA ASN A 242 -18.49 9.36 -8.46
C ASN A 242 -18.15 10.85 -8.24
N MET A 243 -16.94 11.16 -7.80
CA MET A 243 -16.45 12.53 -7.65
C MET A 243 -15.07 12.71 -8.29
N PRO A 244 -14.73 13.92 -8.75
CA PRO A 244 -13.35 14.24 -9.11
C PRO A 244 -12.46 14.20 -7.86
N VAL A 245 -11.29 13.57 -7.97
CA VAL A 245 -10.36 13.35 -6.85
C VAL A 245 -8.92 13.77 -7.14
N GLY A 246 -8.63 14.24 -8.36
CA GLY A 246 -7.30 14.65 -8.77
C GLY A 246 -7.16 14.83 -10.27
N TYR A 247 -5.92 14.94 -10.72
CA TYR A 247 -5.56 15.17 -12.12
C TYR A 247 -4.53 14.15 -12.61
N PHE A 248 -4.65 13.80 -13.88
CA PHE A 248 -3.65 13.05 -14.62
C PHE A 248 -2.81 14.02 -15.45
N VAL A 249 -1.51 14.08 -15.17
CA VAL A 249 -0.54 14.97 -15.83
C VAL A 249 0.70 14.20 -16.32
N GLY A 250 0.48 12.96 -16.77
CA GLY A 250 1.53 11.97 -17.04
C GLY A 250 1.79 11.04 -15.86
N HIS A 251 1.42 11.49 -14.66
CA HIS A 251 1.28 10.73 -13.43
C HIS A 251 -0.01 11.15 -12.72
N TYR A 252 -0.37 10.44 -11.64
CA TYR A 252 -1.68 10.51 -10.99
C TYR A 252 -1.57 11.30 -9.69
N VAL A 253 -1.88 12.59 -9.75
CA VAL A 253 -1.88 13.49 -8.58
C VAL A 253 -3.29 13.55 -8.01
N THR A 254 -3.45 13.17 -6.75
CA THR A 254 -4.76 12.98 -6.11
C THR A 254 -4.80 13.55 -4.69
N ILE A 255 -5.97 14.03 -4.29
CA ILE A 255 -6.22 14.61 -2.96
C ILE A 255 -5.85 13.57 -1.90
N GLY A 256 -5.02 13.94 -0.93
CA GLY A 256 -4.76 13.12 0.25
C GLY A 256 -5.72 13.50 1.38
N ASN A 257 -5.33 14.48 2.19
CA ASN A 257 -6.07 15.07 3.30
C ASN A 257 -5.78 16.57 3.37
N ARG A 258 -6.71 17.38 3.94
CA ARG A 258 -6.63 18.85 4.07
C ARG A 258 -6.15 19.55 2.80
N THR A 259 -6.63 19.05 1.66
CA THR A 259 -6.39 19.58 0.31
C THR A 259 -7.68 19.46 -0.49
N ASN A 260 -7.78 20.16 -1.62
CA ASN A 260 -8.94 20.08 -2.51
C ASN A 260 -8.51 20.15 -3.99
N LEU A 261 -9.47 19.97 -4.91
CA LEU A 261 -9.17 19.96 -6.34
C LEU A 261 -8.59 21.29 -6.85
N GLU A 262 -9.13 22.41 -6.41
CA GLU A 262 -8.69 23.72 -6.90
C GLU A 262 -7.25 24.00 -6.46
N PHE A 263 -6.94 23.68 -5.20
CA PHE A 263 -5.57 23.71 -4.70
C PHE A 263 -4.64 22.80 -5.52
N LEU A 264 -5.02 21.54 -5.75
CA LEU A 264 -4.22 20.60 -6.53
C LEU A 264 -3.92 21.14 -7.94
N LYS A 265 -4.90 21.74 -8.59
CA LYS A 265 -4.77 22.27 -9.95
C LYS A 265 -3.69 23.36 -10.02
N GLU A 266 -3.76 24.34 -9.12
CA GLU A 266 -2.77 25.43 -9.06
C GLU A 266 -1.41 24.90 -8.62
N PHE A 267 -1.38 24.01 -7.63
CA PHE A 267 -0.15 23.39 -7.14
C PHE A 267 0.59 22.61 -8.24
N ILE A 268 -0.14 21.83 -9.05
CA ILE A 268 0.44 21.04 -10.15
C ILE A 268 1.09 21.97 -11.19
N LYS A 269 0.49 23.11 -11.55
CA LYS A 269 1.11 24.04 -12.53
C LYS A 269 2.52 24.45 -12.11
N GLU A 270 2.72 24.66 -10.81
CA GLU A 270 3.99 25.10 -10.26
C GLU A 270 4.99 23.96 -10.03
N TRP A 271 4.52 22.79 -9.59
CA TRP A 271 5.38 21.73 -9.06
C TRP A 271 5.51 20.49 -9.97
N ASN A 272 4.81 20.46 -11.11
CA ASN A 272 4.86 19.33 -12.03
C ASN A 272 6.25 19.14 -12.64
N SER A 273 6.70 17.89 -12.70
CA SER A 273 7.90 17.51 -13.42
C SER A 273 7.63 16.28 -14.31
N LYS A 274 8.67 15.77 -14.98
CA LYS A 274 8.51 14.76 -16.03
C LYS A 274 7.89 13.47 -15.53
N LYS A 275 8.32 12.97 -14.36
CA LYS A 275 7.89 11.65 -13.85
C LYS A 275 6.91 11.73 -12.69
N TYR A 276 6.99 12.80 -11.92
CA TYR A 276 6.28 13.06 -10.68
C TYR A 276 6.22 14.57 -10.42
N LEU A 277 5.57 15.01 -9.36
CA LEU A 277 5.83 16.31 -8.75
C LEU A 277 7.30 16.39 -8.30
N LEU A 278 7.93 17.55 -8.45
CA LEU A 278 9.37 17.74 -8.23
C LEU A 278 9.90 17.13 -6.91
N PRO A 279 9.24 17.31 -5.74
CA PRO A 279 9.73 16.76 -4.48
C PRO A 279 9.76 15.23 -4.46
N ILE A 280 8.79 14.58 -5.12
CA ILE A 280 8.77 13.12 -5.27
C ILE A 280 9.86 12.67 -6.25
N GLU A 281 10.13 13.42 -7.32
CA GLU A 281 11.22 13.05 -8.24
C GLU A 281 12.59 13.04 -7.53
N VAL A 282 12.84 13.98 -6.61
CA VAL A 282 14.07 13.98 -5.79
C VAL A 282 14.08 12.83 -4.79
N ALA A 283 12.98 12.60 -4.06
CA ALA A 283 12.89 11.48 -3.12
C ALA A 283 13.07 10.10 -3.83
N ASP A 284 12.45 9.89 -5.00
CA ASP A 284 12.56 8.67 -5.83
C ASP A 284 13.99 8.44 -6.36
N LYS A 285 14.76 9.50 -6.60
CA LYS A 285 16.19 9.38 -6.95
C LYS A 285 17.00 8.89 -5.75
N ILE A 286 16.79 9.48 -4.58
CA ILE A 286 17.50 9.11 -3.34
C ILE A 286 17.23 7.65 -2.96
N THR A 287 15.98 7.20 -3.00
CA THR A 287 15.60 5.82 -2.65
C THR A 287 16.25 4.78 -3.57
N LYS A 288 16.44 5.11 -4.85
CA LYS A 288 17.10 4.24 -5.85
C LYS A 288 18.61 4.21 -5.73
N CYS A 289 19.24 5.37 -5.51
CA CYS A 289 20.69 5.49 -5.40
C CYS A 289 21.23 4.99 -4.04
N GLY A 290 20.41 5.04 -2.98
CA GLY A 290 20.82 4.64 -1.63
C GLY A 290 21.68 5.67 -0.89
N ARG A 291 21.94 6.83 -1.50
CA ARG A 291 22.62 7.99 -0.90
C ARG A 291 21.64 9.16 -0.92
N GLY A 292 21.41 9.79 0.23
CA GLY A 292 20.92 11.18 0.22
C GLY A 292 22.07 12.03 -0.29
N ASP A 293 21.80 12.97 -1.21
CA ASP A 293 22.82 13.92 -1.62
C ASP A 293 23.26 14.68 -0.37
N SER A 294 24.43 14.31 0.16
CA SER A 294 25.11 15.05 1.22
C SER A 294 25.37 16.44 0.68
N ASN A 295 24.80 17.44 1.34
CA ASN A 295 24.92 18.86 1.06
C ASN A 295 26.32 19.24 0.52
N PRO A 296 26.46 19.94 -0.62
CA PRO A 296 27.77 20.31 -1.19
C PRO A 296 28.43 21.48 -0.42
N GLY A 297 28.34 21.48 0.91
CA GLY A 297 28.83 22.55 1.79
C GLY A 297 29.71 22.07 2.94
N ARG A 298 30.39 20.92 2.80
CA ARG A 298 31.46 20.49 3.70
C ARG A 298 32.59 19.91 2.87
N ASP A 299 33.49 20.78 2.46
CA ASP A 299 34.94 20.69 2.68
C ASP A 299 35.52 22.10 2.48
#